data_AF-A0A818ZCK9-F1
#
_entry.id   AF-A0A818ZCK9-F1
#
_cell.length_a   1.000
_cell.length_b   1.000
_cell.length_c   1.000
_cell.angle_alpha   90.00
_cell.angle_beta   90.00
_cell.angle_gamma   90.00
#
_symmetry.space_group_name_H-M   'P 1'
#
loop_
_entity.id
_entity.type
_entity.pdbx_description
1 polymer ?
#
loop_
_entity_poly.entity_id
_entity_poly.type
_entity_poly.pdbx_seq_one_letter_code
_entity_poly.pdbx_strand_id
1 'polypeptide(L)'
;MTYVELALSLGTSWIEQNLSLFINHVLELAGNPRSSTSHVDSVYSRKCITFILRSVIGSRLGEKAQFAAAKELSAIITRYTTLQLILNNINSSPTSTNELNISTGSSSLNSNTNSMIQSYASSSTNTFESSSSNIEYTQHILICALYELSLLGQRVGTSISLLLQDSCQGLIDTLFLAILNPSHSVRLSAAWCLRSITTALPSLMIPMIDRCSEKIKTLAKQSTSYNTDAMSGFALTLQALLGAVYRCPLGIPSQRAKTIFEFADDLLRTATASTAGQQQSLIARVVLQRTHTVWHLLAACCALRQQVIKKIVPHLVLLWRNVFSRSQADFEQEKQREDSFTWTLSFNQCSGALCSMISFLNNCSIDVDHLITDDSLKLPTTMFCLRLYELLLLIPIKFYEHLYQLLTIIDA
;
A
#
# COMPACT_ATOMS: atom_id res chain seq x y z
N MET A 1 16.81 22.47 2.89
CA MET A 1 17.81 22.95 3.86
C MET A 1 17.40 24.26 4.51
N THR A 2 16.98 25.28 3.76
CA THR A 2 16.52 26.58 4.29
C THR A 2 15.44 26.48 5.38
N TYR A 3 14.42 25.64 5.19
CA TYR A 3 13.38 25.41 6.20
C TYR A 3 13.89 24.78 7.50
N VAL A 4 14.88 23.89 7.42
CA VAL A 4 15.49 23.26 8.60
C VAL A 4 16.31 24.30 9.35
N GLU A 5 17.11 25.09 8.65
CA GLU A 5 17.92 26.15 9.26
C GLU A 5 17.06 27.26 9.89
N LEU A 6 15.97 27.64 9.22
CA LEU A 6 14.99 28.57 9.76
C LEU A 6 14.36 28.02 11.05
N ALA A 7 13.94 26.76 11.06
CA ALA A 7 13.41 26.11 12.25
C ALA A 7 14.45 26.08 13.40
N LEU A 8 15.73 25.86 13.08
CA LEU A 8 16.82 25.93 14.06
C LEU A 8 17.00 27.34 14.62
N SER A 9 16.93 28.37 13.78
CA SER A 9 17.07 29.77 14.20
C SER A 9 15.92 30.26 15.09
N LEU A 10 14.71 29.77 14.87
CA LEU A 10 13.52 30.11 15.67
C LEU A 10 13.49 29.36 17.01
N GLY A 11 14.21 28.25 17.11
CA GLY A 11 14.31 27.44 18.31
C GLY A 11 13.13 26.48 18.53
N THR A 12 13.36 25.45 19.35
CA THR A 12 12.38 24.38 19.61
C THR A 12 11.11 24.89 20.28
N SER A 13 11.22 25.86 21.20
CA SER A 13 10.07 26.42 21.91
C SER A 13 9.08 27.13 20.98
N TRP A 14 9.58 27.83 19.96
CA TRP A 14 8.72 28.47 18.96
C TRP A 14 7.97 27.42 18.13
N ILE A 15 8.65 26.34 17.73
CA ILE A 15 8.06 25.25 16.95
C ILE A 15 6.96 24.54 17.76
N GLU A 16 7.18 24.31 19.05
CA GLU A 16 6.17 23.69 19.92
C GLU A 16 4.88 24.53 20.03
N GLN A 17 5.01 25.85 20.07
CA GLN A 17 3.87 26.77 20.14
C GLN A 17 3.16 26.93 18.79
N ASN A 18 3.89 26.84 17.67
CA ASN A 18 3.38 27.08 16.31
C ASN A 18 3.32 25.81 15.46
N LEU A 19 3.17 24.65 16.10
CA LEU A 19 3.31 23.34 15.48
C LEU A 19 2.32 23.11 14.33
N SER A 20 1.05 23.46 14.53
CA SER A 20 0.01 23.33 13.52
C SER A 20 0.29 24.18 12.29
N LEU A 21 0.67 25.45 12.48
CA LEU A 21 1.03 26.35 11.39
C LEU A 21 2.22 25.80 10.60
N PHE A 22 3.27 25.38 11.29
CA PHE A 22 4.47 24.84 10.64
C PHE A 22 4.18 23.57 9.83
N ILE A 23 3.45 22.61 10.40
CA ILE A 23 3.11 21.35 9.72
C ILE A 23 2.23 21.61 8.50
N ASN A 24 1.17 22.41 8.62
CA ASN A 24 0.29 22.71 7.50
C ASN A 24 1.06 23.42 6.39
N HIS A 25 1.86 24.45 6.70
CA HIS A 25 2.66 25.17 5.71
C HIS A 25 3.64 24.26 4.97
N VAL A 26 4.40 23.44 5.69
CA VAL A 26 5.39 22.54 5.08
C VAL A 26 4.72 21.47 4.22
N LEU A 27 3.55 20.96 4.62
CA LEU A 27 2.79 20.00 3.84
C LEU A 27 2.14 20.64 2.60
N GLU A 28 1.65 21.87 2.70
CA GLU A 28 1.06 22.60 1.56
C GLU A 28 2.08 22.85 0.44
N LEU A 29 3.38 22.90 0.74
CA LEU A 29 4.43 22.92 -0.28
C LEU A 29 4.37 21.68 -1.18
N ALA A 30 3.97 20.51 -0.66
CA ALA A 30 3.80 19.28 -1.46
C ALA A 30 2.61 19.41 -2.42
N GLY A 31 1.61 20.20 -2.02
CA GLY A 31 0.41 20.49 -2.78
C GLY A 31 0.59 21.58 -3.84
N ASN A 32 1.76 22.22 -3.92
CA ASN A 32 1.96 23.33 -4.84
C ASN A 32 2.21 22.80 -6.27
N PRO A 33 1.42 23.22 -7.28
CA PRO A 33 1.57 22.76 -8.65
C PRO A 33 2.97 23.05 -9.24
N ARG A 34 3.63 24.14 -8.80
CA ARG A 34 5.01 24.46 -9.25
C ARG A 34 6.05 23.45 -8.78
N SER A 35 5.75 22.68 -7.73
CA SER A 35 6.63 21.65 -7.17
C SER A 35 6.37 20.25 -7.77
N SER A 36 5.36 20.14 -8.63
CA SER A 36 4.85 18.89 -9.18
C SER A 36 4.63 19.01 -10.70
N THR A 37 5.55 19.67 -11.40
CA THR A 37 5.53 19.86 -12.86
C THR A 37 5.77 18.55 -13.62
N SER A 38 6.53 17.64 -13.02
CA SER A 38 6.73 16.26 -13.51
C SER A 38 6.58 15.27 -12.36
N HIS A 39 6.35 14.00 -12.69
CA HIS A 39 6.31 12.93 -11.68
C HIS A 39 7.61 12.86 -10.86
N VAL A 40 8.75 13.10 -11.51
CA VAL A 40 10.08 13.09 -10.86
C VAL A 40 10.17 14.24 -9.85
N ASP A 41 9.73 15.44 -10.22
CA ASP A 41 9.70 16.60 -9.32
C ASP A 41 8.81 16.33 -8.09
N SER A 42 7.63 15.73 -8.29
CA SER A 42 6.74 15.34 -7.19
C SER A 42 7.38 14.30 -6.25
N VAL A 43 8.25 13.41 -6.74
CA VAL A 43 8.99 12.46 -5.89
C VAL A 43 10.04 13.19 -5.06
N TYR A 44 10.84 14.07 -5.68
CA TYR A 44 11.86 14.84 -4.98
C TYR A 44 11.26 15.82 -3.97
N SER A 45 10.18 16.52 -4.34
CA SER A 45 9.42 17.41 -3.45
C SER A 45 8.96 16.68 -2.19
N ARG A 46 8.33 15.51 -2.34
CA ARG A 46 7.92 14.66 -1.20
C ARG A 46 9.11 14.25 -0.32
N LYS A 47 10.23 13.84 -0.92
CA LYS A 47 11.45 13.48 -0.16
C LYS A 47 12.00 14.67 0.65
N CYS A 48 12.04 15.86 0.06
CA CYS A 48 12.48 17.09 0.72
C CYS A 48 11.56 17.45 1.89
N ILE A 49 10.24 17.37 1.70
CA ILE A 49 9.24 17.71 2.71
C ILE A 49 9.30 16.71 3.88
N THR A 50 9.35 15.42 3.58
CA THR A 50 9.57 14.38 4.58
C THR A 50 10.89 14.59 5.33
N PHE A 51 11.98 14.97 4.64
CA PHE A 51 13.24 15.28 5.31
C PHE A 51 13.12 16.48 6.26
N ILE A 52 12.41 17.54 5.87
CA ILE A 52 12.16 18.72 6.72
C ILE A 52 11.38 18.29 7.97
N LEU A 53 10.24 17.61 7.79
CA LEU A 53 9.41 17.15 8.91
C LEU A 53 10.18 16.21 9.83
N ARG A 54 10.90 15.24 9.27
CA ARG A 54 11.73 14.31 10.04
C ARG A 54 12.84 15.00 10.82
N SER A 55 13.50 15.99 10.22
CA SER A 55 14.61 16.71 10.85
C SER A 55 14.09 17.62 11.96
N VAL A 56 13.02 18.36 11.71
CA VAL A 56 12.49 19.35 12.66
C VAL A 56 11.64 18.70 13.74
N ILE A 57 10.64 17.91 13.35
CA ILE A 57 9.70 17.24 14.25
C ILE A 57 10.30 15.98 14.82
N GLY A 58 10.92 15.19 13.95
CA GLY A 58 11.50 13.95 14.37
C GLY A 58 12.69 14.17 15.32
N SER A 59 13.76 14.82 14.88
CA SER A 59 15.01 14.79 15.65
C SER A 59 15.10 15.79 16.82
N ARG A 60 14.39 16.93 16.75
CA ARG A 60 14.62 18.07 17.66
C ARG A 60 13.56 18.26 18.74
N LEU A 61 12.32 17.87 18.48
CA LEU A 61 11.21 18.03 19.40
C LEU A 61 11.20 16.90 20.45
N GLY A 62 10.83 17.23 21.69
CA GLY A 62 10.63 16.24 22.75
C GLY A 62 9.42 15.35 22.50
N GLU A 63 9.29 14.22 23.23
CA GLU A 63 8.21 13.24 23.03
C GLU A 63 6.80 13.85 23.13
N LYS A 64 6.59 14.77 24.08
CA LYS A 64 5.32 15.49 24.26
C LYS A 64 4.92 16.27 23.00
N ALA A 65 5.89 16.96 22.39
CA ALA A 65 5.65 17.74 21.18
C ALA A 65 5.53 16.86 19.92
N GLN A 66 6.27 15.76 19.85
CA GLN A 66 6.09 14.74 18.80
C GLN A 66 4.69 14.11 18.86
N PHE A 67 4.15 13.88 20.06
CA PHE A 67 2.78 13.39 20.25
C PHE A 67 1.75 14.43 19.79
N ALA A 68 1.96 15.71 20.11
CA ALA A 68 1.12 16.80 19.59
C ALA A 68 1.19 16.90 18.06
N ALA A 69 2.37 16.70 17.46
CA ALA A 69 2.54 16.68 16.00
C ALA A 69 1.79 15.50 15.37
N ALA A 70 1.82 14.33 16.00
CA ALA A 70 1.07 13.16 15.55
C ALA A 70 -0.46 13.41 15.59
N LYS A 71 -0.96 14.12 16.62
CA LYS A 71 -2.36 14.58 16.67
C LYS A 71 -2.70 15.50 15.50
N GLU A 72 -1.87 16.49 15.23
CA GLU A 72 -2.09 17.41 14.10
C GLU A 72 -2.08 16.67 12.75
N LEU A 73 -1.08 15.81 12.52
CA LEU A 73 -1.01 15.00 11.30
C LEU A 73 -2.24 14.10 11.15
N SER A 74 -2.74 13.52 12.24
CA SER A 74 -3.97 12.72 12.21
C SER A 74 -5.18 13.55 11.76
N ALA A 75 -5.32 14.79 12.24
CA ALA A 75 -6.38 15.70 11.85
C ALA A 75 -6.28 16.10 10.36
N ILE A 76 -5.05 16.39 9.89
CA ILE A 76 -4.78 16.70 8.48
C ILE A 76 -5.16 15.54 7.56
N ILE A 77 -4.76 14.30 7.93
CA ILE A 77 -5.10 13.10 7.17
C ILE A 77 -6.62 12.93 7.09
N THR A 78 -7.34 13.11 8.20
CA THR A 78 -8.81 13.01 8.20
C THR A 78 -9.44 14.06 7.32
N ARG A 79 -8.97 15.31 7.40
CA ARG A 79 -9.45 16.41 6.56
C ARG A 79 -9.30 16.10 5.08
N TYR A 80 -8.08 15.80 4.61
CA TYR A 80 -7.84 15.57 3.18
C TYR A 80 -8.46 14.26 2.66
N THR A 81 -8.50 13.20 3.48
CA THR A 81 -9.19 11.96 3.10
C THR A 81 -10.68 12.19 2.91
N THR A 82 -11.31 12.92 3.83
CA THR A 82 -12.75 13.25 3.75
C THR A 82 -13.05 14.16 2.57
N LEU A 83 -12.23 15.19 2.34
CA LEU A 83 -12.37 16.08 1.17
C LEU A 83 -12.32 15.30 -0.14
N GLN A 84 -11.37 14.36 -0.28
CA GLN A 84 -11.26 13.57 -1.50
C GLN A 84 -12.45 12.63 -1.70
N LEU A 85 -13.01 12.05 -0.62
CA LEU A 85 -14.23 11.25 -0.70
C LEU A 85 -15.44 12.07 -1.15
N ILE A 86 -15.60 13.29 -0.61
CA ILE A 86 -16.67 14.21 -1.00
C ILE A 86 -16.56 14.58 -2.48
N LEU A 87 -15.36 14.96 -2.94
CA LEU A 87 -15.13 15.33 -4.33
C LEU A 87 -15.35 14.15 -5.29
N ASN A 88 -14.96 12.94 -4.89
CA ASN A 88 -15.23 11.73 -5.68
C ASN A 88 -16.74 11.43 -5.78
N ASN A 89 -17.50 11.63 -4.70
CA ASN A 89 -18.95 11.43 -4.71
C ASN A 89 -19.66 12.48 -5.59
N ILE A 90 -19.25 13.75 -5.53
CA ILE A 90 -19.82 14.82 -6.36
C ILE A 90 -19.58 14.53 -7.86
N ASN A 91 -18.37 14.13 -8.22
CA ASN A 91 -18.01 13.80 -9.61
C ASN A 91 -18.72 12.53 -10.15
N SER A 92 -19.31 11.71 -9.27
CA SER A 92 -20.08 10.50 -9.65
C SER A 92 -21.56 10.76 -9.95
N SER A 93 -22.02 12.01 -9.90
CA SER A 93 -23.36 12.45 -10.33
C SER A 93 -23.22 13.63 -11.28
N PRO A 94 -23.64 13.52 -12.56
CA PRO A 94 -25.06 13.37 -12.88
C PRO A 94 -25.31 12.39 -14.04
N THR A 95 -25.93 11.24 -13.77
CA THR A 95 -27.01 10.64 -14.59
C THR A 95 -27.37 9.27 -14.00
N SER A 96 -28.67 8.97 -14.03
CA SER A 96 -29.35 7.81 -13.46
C SER A 96 -29.47 7.79 -11.94
N THR A 97 -30.61 8.31 -11.49
CA THR A 97 -31.35 7.83 -10.32
C THR A 97 -31.38 6.31 -10.32
N ASN A 98 -30.53 5.69 -9.51
CA ASN A 98 -30.82 4.43 -8.84
C ASN A 98 -30.07 4.53 -7.52
N GLU A 99 -30.83 4.62 -6.44
CA GLU A 99 -30.32 4.52 -5.08
C GLU A 99 -29.42 3.28 -4.99
N LEU A 100 -28.11 3.51 -4.96
CA LEU A 100 -27.14 2.50 -4.59
C LEU A 100 -27.38 2.18 -3.12
N ASN A 101 -28.23 1.19 -2.90
CA ASN A 101 -28.40 0.52 -1.62
C ASN A 101 -27.05 -0.09 -1.23
N ILE A 102 -26.22 0.67 -0.51
CA ILE A 102 -25.00 0.18 0.13
C ILE A 102 -25.43 -0.72 1.29
N SER A 103 -25.82 -1.95 0.97
CA SER A 103 -25.89 -3.04 1.94
C SER A 103 -24.48 -3.61 2.16
N THR A 104 -23.59 -2.78 2.69
CA THR A 104 -22.40 -3.29 3.38
C THR A 104 -22.85 -3.87 4.72
N GLY A 105 -22.97 -5.19 4.79
CA GLY A 105 -23.19 -5.92 6.03
C GLY A 105 -22.03 -5.74 7.01
N SER A 106 -22.08 -4.67 7.79
CA SER A 106 -21.49 -4.49 9.12
C SER A 106 -21.88 -3.09 9.61
N SER A 107 -22.83 -3.05 10.53
CA SER A 107 -23.59 -1.89 11.04
C SER A 107 -22.83 -0.89 11.91
N SER A 108 -21.49 -0.80 11.84
CA SER A 108 -20.71 0.13 12.69
C SER A 108 -19.98 1.25 11.95
N LEU A 109 -19.77 1.13 10.63
CA LEU A 109 -19.05 2.16 9.86
C LEU A 109 -19.98 3.21 9.26
N ASN A 110 -21.23 2.87 8.95
CA ASN A 110 -22.10 3.72 8.12
C ASN A 110 -22.72 4.91 8.88
N SER A 111 -22.96 4.80 10.19
CA SER A 111 -23.48 5.92 10.99
C SER A 111 -22.42 6.99 11.27
N ASN A 112 -21.18 6.56 11.54
CA ASN A 112 -20.08 7.47 11.87
C ASN A 112 -19.43 8.11 10.64
N THR A 113 -19.38 7.43 9.48
CA THR A 113 -18.87 8.05 8.25
C THR A 113 -19.81 9.12 7.71
N ASN A 114 -21.12 8.87 7.73
CA ASN A 114 -22.11 9.85 7.27
C ASN A 114 -22.19 11.05 8.21
N SER A 115 -22.10 10.85 9.53
CA SER A 115 -22.03 11.95 10.49
C SER A 115 -20.73 12.75 10.39
N MET A 116 -19.58 12.09 10.13
CA MET A 116 -18.30 12.75 9.89
C MET A 116 -18.34 13.61 8.62
N ILE A 117 -18.84 13.07 7.50
CA ILE A 117 -19.02 13.81 6.24
C ILE A 117 -19.93 15.03 6.44
N GLN A 118 -21.05 14.87 7.17
CA GLN A 118 -22.03 15.93 7.37
C GLN A 118 -21.54 17.03 8.33
N SER A 119 -20.72 16.68 9.32
CA SER A 119 -20.07 17.64 10.24
C SER A 119 -18.99 18.50 9.57
N TYR A 120 -18.25 17.92 8.62
CA TYR A 120 -17.26 18.66 7.84
C TYR A 120 -17.91 19.51 6.76
N ALA A 121 -18.92 18.99 6.04
CA ALA A 121 -19.65 19.74 5.03
C ALA A 121 -20.29 21.03 5.57
N SER A 122 -20.73 21.04 6.83
CA SER A 122 -21.29 22.22 7.51
C SER A 122 -20.23 23.21 8.01
N SER A 123 -18.97 22.80 8.12
CA SER A 123 -17.86 23.64 8.60
C SER A 123 -17.01 24.26 7.47
N SER A 124 -17.06 23.70 6.26
CA SER A 124 -16.12 24.05 5.18
C SER A 124 -16.68 24.89 4.04
N THR A 125 -17.91 25.40 4.11
CA THR A 125 -18.55 26.14 3.00
C THR A 125 -17.87 27.47 2.60
N ASN A 126 -16.92 28.00 3.39
CA ASN A 126 -16.29 29.29 3.09
C ASN A 126 -14.96 29.22 2.31
N THR A 127 -14.50 28.05 1.82
CA THR A 127 -13.20 27.95 1.10
C THR A 127 -13.24 27.18 -0.24
N PHE A 128 -14.43 26.86 -0.75
CA PHE A 128 -14.57 25.89 -1.86
C PHE A 128 -14.44 26.43 -3.30
N GLU A 129 -14.18 27.71 -3.53
CA GLU A 129 -14.29 28.29 -4.89
C GLU A 129 -13.08 28.07 -5.83
N SER A 130 -12.11 27.18 -5.54
CA SER A 130 -10.93 27.01 -6.43
C SER A 130 -10.43 25.57 -6.69
N SER A 131 -11.23 24.54 -6.41
CA SER A 131 -10.72 23.18 -6.18
C SER A 131 -11.15 22.11 -7.20
N SER A 132 -10.96 22.31 -8.50
CA SER A 132 -10.95 21.20 -9.48
C SER A 132 -9.52 20.77 -9.87
N SER A 133 -8.56 21.69 -9.86
CA SER A 133 -7.12 21.43 -10.06
C SER A 133 -6.39 20.95 -8.81
N ASN A 134 -7.01 20.97 -7.63
CA ASN A 134 -6.37 20.67 -6.34
C ASN A 134 -6.37 19.17 -5.93
N ILE A 135 -7.13 18.31 -6.63
CA ILE A 135 -7.30 16.89 -6.23
C ILE A 135 -6.00 16.11 -6.44
N GLU A 136 -5.31 16.31 -7.57
CA GLU A 136 -4.05 15.61 -7.86
C GLU A 136 -2.96 15.98 -6.87
N TYR A 137 -2.87 17.25 -6.46
CA TYR A 137 -1.85 17.69 -5.53
C TYR A 137 -2.16 17.34 -4.07
N THR A 138 -3.45 17.16 -3.74
CA THR A 138 -3.90 16.67 -2.43
C THR A 138 -3.32 15.29 -2.11
N GLN A 139 -3.07 14.45 -3.12
CA GLN A 139 -2.48 13.13 -2.92
C GLN A 139 -1.05 13.23 -2.36
N HIS A 140 -0.28 14.24 -2.74
CA HIS A 140 1.10 14.42 -2.28
C HIS A 140 1.14 14.86 -0.81
N ILE A 141 0.20 15.72 -0.41
CA ILE A 141 0.00 16.10 0.99
C ILE A 141 -0.32 14.86 1.83
N LEU A 142 -1.29 14.04 1.41
CA LEU A 142 -1.67 12.80 2.09
C LEU A 142 -0.49 11.83 2.21
N ILE A 143 0.30 11.66 1.15
CA ILE A 143 1.47 10.77 1.17
C ILE A 143 2.50 11.23 2.21
N CYS A 144 2.87 12.52 2.22
CA CYS A 144 3.82 13.06 3.19
C CYS A 144 3.28 12.95 4.62
N ALA A 145 2.00 13.28 4.84
CA ALA A 145 1.38 13.23 6.16
C ALA A 145 1.28 11.79 6.71
N LEU A 146 0.82 10.84 5.89
CA LEU A 146 0.76 9.41 6.26
C LEU A 146 2.16 8.84 6.56
N TYR A 147 3.15 9.21 5.75
CA TYR A 147 4.51 8.77 5.97
C TYR A 147 5.10 9.35 7.25
N GLU A 148 4.97 10.64 7.51
CA GLU A 148 5.49 11.25 8.75
C GLU A 148 4.77 10.71 9.99
N LEU A 149 3.43 10.57 9.95
CA LEU A 149 2.67 9.96 11.04
C LEU A 149 3.18 8.54 11.34
N SER A 150 3.48 7.76 10.30
CA SER A 150 4.02 6.42 10.47
C SER A 150 5.38 6.42 11.19
N LEU A 151 6.26 7.36 10.87
CA LEU A 151 7.58 7.45 11.49
C LEU A 151 7.50 7.95 12.93
N LEU A 152 6.65 8.95 13.20
CA LEU A 152 6.40 9.41 14.57
C LEU A 152 5.76 8.31 15.41
N GLY A 153 4.81 7.56 14.86
CA GLY A 153 4.16 6.45 15.58
C GLY A 153 5.14 5.35 15.99
N GLN A 154 6.12 5.04 15.14
CA GLN A 154 7.20 4.12 15.48
C GLN A 154 8.10 4.64 16.62
N ARG A 155 8.27 5.96 16.73
CA ARG A 155 9.17 6.59 17.71
C ARG A 155 8.51 6.84 19.05
N VAL A 156 7.24 7.25 19.03
CA VAL A 156 6.38 7.40 20.21
C VAL A 156 6.05 6.03 20.81
N GLY A 157 6.10 4.96 20.01
CA GLY A 157 5.95 3.59 20.48
C GLY A 157 4.52 3.30 20.98
N THR A 158 4.41 2.61 22.12
CA THR A 158 3.10 2.20 22.68
C THR A 158 2.20 3.37 23.05
N SER A 159 2.76 4.55 23.31
CA SER A 159 2.00 5.79 23.58
C SER A 159 1.10 6.21 22.42
N ILE A 160 1.27 5.65 21.22
CA ILE A 160 0.30 5.82 20.12
C ILE A 160 -1.10 5.31 20.48
N SER A 161 -1.25 4.40 21.45
CA SER A 161 -2.57 3.98 21.93
C SER A 161 -3.41 5.15 22.45
N LEU A 162 -2.77 6.16 23.05
CA LEU A 162 -3.43 7.38 23.52
C LEU A 162 -3.93 8.22 22.36
N LEU A 163 -3.19 8.29 21.26
CA LEU A 163 -3.64 8.96 20.03
C LEU A 163 -4.89 8.29 19.46
N LEU A 164 -4.92 6.95 19.48
CA LEU A 164 -6.07 6.17 19.00
C LEU A 164 -7.32 6.39 19.86
N GLN A 165 -7.15 6.57 21.18
CA GLN A 165 -8.25 6.84 22.12
C GLN A 165 -8.71 8.30 22.09
N ASP A 166 -7.78 9.25 22.02
CA ASP A 166 -8.06 10.70 22.06
C ASP A 166 -8.66 11.23 20.76
N SER A 167 -8.42 10.55 19.62
CA SER A 167 -8.90 11.01 18.33
C SER A 167 -10.43 10.91 18.24
N CYS A 168 -11.12 12.04 18.43
CA CYS A 168 -12.59 12.16 18.35
C CYS A 168 -13.20 11.66 17.02
N GLN A 169 -12.38 11.38 16.02
CA GLN A 169 -12.76 10.92 14.67
C GLN A 169 -12.24 9.52 14.31
N GLY A 170 -11.59 8.79 15.23
CA GLY A 170 -11.15 7.41 14.98
C GLY A 170 -10.12 7.27 13.85
N LEU A 171 -8.84 7.57 14.15
CA LEU A 171 -7.72 7.52 13.19
C LEU A 171 -7.65 6.20 12.37
N ILE A 172 -7.90 5.05 12.99
CA ILE A 172 -7.87 3.76 12.29
C ILE A 172 -8.90 3.70 11.15
N ASP A 173 -10.11 4.19 11.38
CA ASP A 173 -11.14 4.19 10.35
C ASP A 173 -10.82 5.18 9.24
N THR A 174 -10.25 6.35 9.56
CA THR A 174 -9.69 7.26 8.56
C THR A 174 -8.60 6.59 7.71
N LEU A 175 -7.70 5.82 8.31
CA LEU A 175 -6.67 5.10 7.56
C LEU A 175 -7.28 4.03 6.65
N PHE A 176 -8.34 3.33 7.07
CA PHE A 176 -9.10 2.43 6.21
C PHE A 176 -9.81 3.15 5.06
N LEU A 177 -10.27 4.38 5.27
CA LEU A 177 -10.79 5.21 4.18
C LEU A 177 -9.67 5.65 3.22
N ALA A 178 -8.49 5.98 3.74
CA ALA A 178 -7.33 6.34 2.93
C ALA A 178 -6.81 5.17 2.07
N ILE A 179 -7.03 3.92 2.50
CA ILE A 179 -6.73 2.73 1.69
C ILE A 179 -7.63 2.61 0.45
N LEU A 180 -8.81 3.24 0.45
CA LEU A 180 -9.76 3.24 -0.67
C LEU A 180 -9.48 4.35 -1.69
N ASN A 181 -8.38 5.10 -1.51
CA ASN A 181 -8.02 6.19 -2.39
C ASN A 181 -7.74 5.70 -3.82
N PRO A 182 -8.15 6.43 -4.87
CA PRO A 182 -7.81 6.08 -6.26
C PRO A 182 -6.30 6.08 -6.52
N SER A 183 -5.53 6.89 -5.80
CA SER A 183 -4.07 6.94 -5.96
C SER A 183 -3.38 5.75 -5.28
N HIS A 184 -2.73 4.90 -6.08
CA HIS A 184 -1.94 3.77 -5.57
C HIS A 184 -0.88 4.20 -4.55
N SER A 185 -0.25 5.37 -4.73
CA SER A 185 0.77 5.88 -3.81
C SER A 185 0.19 6.23 -2.42
N VAL A 186 -1.04 6.75 -2.37
CA VAL A 186 -1.74 7.01 -1.11
C VAL A 186 -2.10 5.69 -0.42
N ARG A 187 -2.63 4.72 -1.18
CA ARG A 187 -2.95 3.38 -0.64
C ARG A 187 -1.74 2.71 -0.01
N LEU A 188 -0.59 2.77 -0.67
CA LEU A 188 0.67 2.22 -0.15
C LEU A 188 1.13 2.95 1.13
N SER A 189 1.03 4.28 1.14
CA SER A 189 1.41 5.09 2.31
C SER A 189 0.50 4.83 3.52
N ALA A 190 -0.81 4.64 3.29
CA ALA A 190 -1.78 4.29 4.31
C ALA A 190 -1.53 2.87 4.86
N ALA A 191 -1.26 1.89 3.98
CA ALA A 191 -0.87 0.54 4.37
C ALA A 191 0.40 0.53 5.23
N TRP A 192 1.41 1.32 4.85
CA TRP A 192 2.63 1.51 5.64
C TRP A 192 2.35 2.16 7.01
N CYS A 193 1.47 3.16 7.07
CA CYS A 193 1.07 3.80 8.32
C CYS A 193 0.38 2.81 9.26
N LEU A 194 -0.58 2.01 8.78
CA LEU A 194 -1.23 0.96 9.58
C LEU A 194 -0.25 -0.11 10.04
N ARG A 195 0.66 -0.55 9.18
CA ARG A 195 1.77 -1.44 9.56
C ARG A 195 2.57 -0.83 10.70
N SER A 196 2.95 0.44 10.60
CA SER A 196 3.73 1.14 11.61
C SER A 196 3.02 1.18 12.97
N ILE A 197 1.74 1.60 12.98
CA ILE A 197 0.91 1.61 14.18
C ILE A 197 0.83 0.22 14.80
N THR A 198 0.62 -0.81 13.97
CA THR A 198 0.50 -2.19 14.43
C THR A 198 1.83 -2.76 14.93
N THR A 199 2.97 -2.32 14.38
CA THR A 199 4.27 -2.68 14.95
C THR A 199 4.54 -2.02 16.29
N ALA A 200 4.04 -0.80 16.51
CA ALA A 200 4.12 -0.11 17.80
C ALA A 200 3.12 -0.69 18.82
N LEU A 201 1.95 -1.15 18.36
CA LEU A 201 0.91 -1.76 19.17
C LEU A 201 0.52 -3.16 18.63
N PRO A 202 1.28 -4.22 18.98
CA PRO A 202 1.05 -5.57 18.47
C PRO A 202 -0.33 -6.17 18.76
N SER A 203 -1.05 -5.67 19.78
CA SER A 203 -2.41 -6.11 20.11
C SER A 203 -3.41 -5.85 18.97
N LEU A 204 -3.14 -4.89 18.08
CA LEU A 204 -3.97 -4.61 16.92
C LEU A 204 -3.68 -5.54 15.73
N MET A 205 -2.59 -6.31 15.74
CA MET A 205 -2.15 -7.09 14.57
C MET A 205 -3.18 -8.09 14.08
N ILE A 206 -3.67 -8.96 14.97
CA ILE A 206 -4.64 -10.00 14.61
C ILE A 206 -5.99 -9.37 14.20
N PRO A 207 -6.59 -8.42 14.96
CA PRO A 207 -7.81 -7.75 14.55
C PRO A 207 -7.72 -7.05 13.18
N MET A 208 -6.59 -6.40 12.88
CA MET A 208 -6.37 -5.74 11.59
C MET A 208 -6.29 -6.76 10.44
N ILE A 209 -5.54 -7.86 10.64
CA ILE A 209 -5.44 -8.94 9.64
C ILE A 209 -6.82 -9.55 9.38
N ASP A 210 -7.60 -9.84 10.43
CA ASP A 210 -8.93 -10.43 10.29
C ASP A 210 -9.89 -9.50 9.55
N ARG A 211 -9.93 -8.21 9.93
CA ARG A 211 -10.74 -7.18 9.24
C ARG A 211 -10.39 -7.10 7.75
N CYS A 212 -9.10 -7.08 7.40
CA CYS A 212 -8.67 -6.99 6.01
C CYS A 212 -8.94 -8.29 5.23
N SER A 213 -8.72 -9.46 5.86
CA SER A 213 -8.92 -10.78 5.24
C SER A 213 -10.39 -11.06 4.94
N GLU A 214 -11.30 -10.65 5.83
CA GLU A 214 -12.73 -10.75 5.56
C GLU A 214 -13.15 -9.80 4.44
N LYS A 215 -12.71 -8.54 4.50
CA LYS A 215 -13.11 -7.53 3.51
C LYS A 215 -12.60 -7.88 2.11
N ILE A 216 -11.36 -8.33 1.95
CA ILE A 216 -10.82 -8.71 0.65
C ILE A 216 -11.56 -9.90 0.04
N LYS A 217 -12.01 -10.87 0.86
CA LYS A 217 -12.84 -11.99 0.42
C LYS A 217 -14.22 -11.53 -0.08
N THR A 218 -14.83 -10.55 0.60
CA THR A 218 -16.10 -9.97 0.15
C THR A 218 -15.96 -9.21 -1.17
N LEU A 219 -14.88 -8.42 -1.32
CA LEU A 219 -14.61 -7.65 -2.53
C LEU A 219 -14.27 -8.57 -3.72
N ALA A 220 -13.56 -9.67 -3.49
CA ALA A 220 -13.23 -10.62 -4.53
C ALA A 220 -14.49 -11.25 -5.18
N LYS A 221 -15.59 -11.39 -4.44
CA LYS A 221 -16.88 -11.89 -4.95
C LYS A 221 -17.61 -10.88 -5.83
N GLN A 222 -17.32 -9.59 -5.70
CA GLN A 222 -18.03 -8.50 -6.36
C GLN A 222 -17.12 -7.78 -7.36
N SER A 223 -17.23 -8.09 -8.66
CA SER A 223 -16.34 -7.54 -9.69
C SER A 223 -16.83 -6.19 -10.24
N THR A 224 -16.57 -5.09 -9.53
CA THR A 224 -16.81 -3.70 -9.99
C THR A 224 -15.51 -2.89 -10.02
N SER A 225 -15.46 -1.78 -10.78
CA SER A 225 -14.25 -0.95 -10.90
C SER A 225 -13.78 -0.41 -9.54
N TYR A 226 -14.69 0.14 -8.73
CA TYR A 226 -14.36 0.61 -7.38
C TYR A 226 -13.85 -0.52 -6.47
N ASN A 227 -14.41 -1.72 -6.61
CA ASN A 227 -13.96 -2.87 -5.83
C ASN A 227 -12.54 -3.32 -6.20
N THR A 228 -12.08 -3.08 -7.44
CA THR A 228 -10.69 -3.38 -7.82
C THR A 228 -9.69 -2.48 -7.07
N ASP A 229 -9.95 -1.18 -7.01
CA ASP A 229 -9.13 -0.23 -6.25
C ASP A 229 -9.12 -0.55 -4.76
N ALA A 230 -10.30 -0.80 -4.18
CA ALA A 230 -10.44 -1.22 -2.79
C ALA A 230 -9.66 -2.51 -2.50
N MET A 231 -9.80 -3.53 -3.37
CA MET A 231 -9.09 -4.80 -3.22
C MET A 231 -7.58 -4.62 -3.23
N SER A 232 -7.05 -3.73 -4.09
CA SER A 232 -5.63 -3.40 -4.10
C SER A 232 -5.14 -2.82 -2.77
N GLY A 233 -5.93 -1.91 -2.17
CA GLY A 233 -5.61 -1.29 -0.91
C GLY A 233 -5.58 -2.28 0.26
N PHE A 234 -6.59 -3.16 0.35
CA PHE A 234 -6.62 -4.22 1.36
C PHE A 234 -5.49 -5.24 1.15
N ALA A 235 -5.14 -5.57 -0.09
CA ALA A 235 -4.02 -6.47 -0.40
C ALA A 235 -2.68 -5.90 0.09
N LEU A 236 -2.40 -4.63 -0.21
CA LEU A 236 -1.20 -3.93 0.25
C LEU A 236 -1.13 -3.86 1.77
N THR A 237 -2.28 -3.63 2.42
CA THR A 237 -2.38 -3.58 3.89
C THR A 237 -2.11 -4.95 4.50
N LEU A 238 -2.71 -6.02 3.99
CA LEU A 238 -2.43 -7.39 4.43
C LEU A 238 -0.96 -7.76 4.23
N GLN A 239 -0.38 -7.41 3.08
CA GLN A 239 1.05 -7.63 2.83
C GLN A 239 1.92 -6.88 3.85
N ALA A 240 1.61 -5.61 4.11
CA ALA A 240 2.35 -4.79 5.05
C ALA A 240 2.23 -5.34 6.49
N LEU A 241 1.05 -5.79 6.91
CA LEU A 241 0.81 -6.38 8.24
C LEU A 241 1.52 -7.73 8.40
N LEU A 242 1.31 -8.67 7.47
CA LEU A 242 1.93 -9.99 7.49
C LEU A 242 3.46 -9.89 7.43
N GLY A 243 3.99 -9.02 6.59
CA GLY A 243 5.42 -8.74 6.53
C GLY A 243 5.98 -8.03 7.76
N ALA A 244 5.15 -7.63 8.74
CA ALA A 244 5.59 -7.06 10.02
C ALA A 244 5.49 -8.06 11.17
N VAL A 245 4.90 -9.24 10.95
CA VAL A 245 4.68 -10.27 11.97
C VAL A 245 5.98 -10.72 12.63
N TYR A 246 7.11 -10.71 11.90
CA TYR A 246 8.41 -11.06 12.46
C TYR A 246 8.84 -10.13 13.62
N ARG A 247 8.35 -8.88 13.63
CA ARG A 247 8.61 -7.90 14.70
C ARG A 247 7.73 -8.14 15.94
N CYS A 248 6.73 -9.01 15.85
CA CYS A 248 5.88 -9.39 16.97
C CYS A 248 6.40 -10.71 17.59
N PRO A 249 6.76 -10.75 18.88
CA PRO A 249 7.35 -11.94 19.49
C PRO A 249 6.41 -13.15 19.49
N LEU A 250 5.10 -12.91 19.58
CA LEU A 250 4.05 -13.93 19.58
C LEU A 250 3.66 -14.43 18.17
N GLY A 251 4.12 -13.76 17.11
CA GLY A 251 3.76 -14.08 15.73
C GLY A 251 2.26 -14.05 15.45
N ILE A 252 1.83 -14.77 14.40
CA ILE A 252 0.42 -15.04 14.12
C ILE A 252 0.14 -16.54 14.19
N PRO A 253 -1.09 -16.96 14.57
CA PRO A 253 -1.47 -18.37 14.51
C PRO A 253 -1.30 -18.93 13.09
N SER A 254 -0.71 -20.13 12.98
CA SER A 254 -0.45 -20.78 11.68
C SER A 254 -1.72 -20.98 10.85
N GLN A 255 -2.87 -21.15 11.51
CA GLN A 255 -4.17 -21.30 10.85
C GLN A 255 -4.57 -20.05 10.06
N ARG A 256 -4.28 -18.85 10.58
CA ARG A 256 -4.61 -17.59 9.89
C ARG A 256 -3.74 -17.39 8.65
N ALA A 257 -2.46 -17.72 8.74
CA ALA A 257 -1.56 -17.72 7.58
C ALA A 257 -2.03 -18.71 6.50
N LYS A 258 -2.44 -19.90 6.92
CA LYS A 258 -2.97 -20.95 6.03
C LYS A 258 -4.23 -20.50 5.30
N THR A 259 -5.20 -19.89 5.99
CA THR A 259 -6.44 -19.43 5.34
C THR A 259 -6.22 -18.27 4.37
N ILE A 260 -5.22 -17.42 4.60
CA ILE A 260 -4.83 -16.37 3.65
C ILE A 260 -4.16 -16.98 2.42
N PHE A 261 -3.27 -17.96 2.61
CA PHE A 261 -2.64 -18.68 1.51
C PHE A 261 -3.66 -19.44 0.66
N GLU A 262 -4.57 -20.21 1.28
CA GLU A 262 -5.64 -20.94 0.57
C GLU A 262 -6.55 -20.00 -0.22
N PHE A 263 -6.87 -18.83 0.34
CA PHE A 263 -7.62 -17.80 -0.39
C PHE A 263 -6.85 -17.26 -1.59
N ALA A 264 -5.56 -16.97 -1.46
CA ALA A 264 -4.73 -16.49 -2.57
C ALA A 264 -4.62 -17.55 -3.67
N ASP A 265 -4.46 -18.82 -3.30
CA ASP A 265 -4.39 -19.93 -4.23
C ASP A 265 -5.72 -20.14 -5.00
N ASP A 266 -6.87 -20.11 -4.30
CA ASP A 266 -8.19 -20.19 -4.93
C ASP A 266 -8.48 -18.99 -5.84
N LEU A 267 -8.11 -17.77 -5.40
CA LEU A 267 -8.26 -16.55 -6.18
C LEU A 267 -7.40 -16.59 -7.46
N LEU A 268 -6.23 -17.24 -7.43
CA LEU A 268 -5.38 -17.40 -8.62
C LEU A 268 -6.04 -18.31 -9.66
N ARG A 269 -6.64 -19.42 -9.22
CA ARG A 269 -7.35 -20.38 -10.10
C ARG A 269 -8.62 -19.78 -10.70
N THR A 270 -9.28 -18.91 -9.95
CA THR A 270 -10.54 -18.26 -10.36
C THR A 270 -10.36 -16.86 -10.94
N ALA A 271 -9.12 -16.37 -11.06
CA ALA A 271 -8.79 -15.01 -11.48
C ALA A 271 -9.42 -14.66 -12.83
N THR A 272 -9.39 -15.60 -13.79
CA THR A 272 -9.91 -15.46 -15.16
C THR A 272 -11.32 -16.01 -15.35
N ALA A 273 -11.84 -16.81 -14.41
CA ALA A 273 -13.09 -17.55 -14.58
C ALA A 273 -14.36 -16.70 -14.31
N SER A 274 -14.27 -15.67 -13.46
CA SER A 274 -15.45 -14.97 -12.94
C SER A 274 -15.89 -13.73 -13.76
N THR A 275 -15.47 -13.61 -15.01
CA THR A 275 -15.64 -12.39 -15.81
C THR A 275 -16.69 -12.52 -16.92
N ALA A 276 -17.51 -13.57 -16.89
CA ALA A 276 -18.57 -13.81 -17.85
C ALA A 276 -19.58 -12.64 -17.89
N GLY A 277 -19.81 -12.06 -19.07
CA GLY A 277 -20.81 -11.00 -19.30
C GLY A 277 -20.35 -9.55 -19.01
N GLN A 278 -19.08 -9.31 -18.68
CA GLN A 278 -18.56 -7.96 -18.40
C GLN A 278 -17.89 -7.32 -19.63
N GLN A 279 -17.75 -5.99 -19.64
CA GLN A 279 -17.01 -5.28 -20.70
C GLN A 279 -15.53 -5.66 -20.68
N GLN A 280 -14.93 -5.87 -21.87
CA GLN A 280 -13.55 -6.35 -22.04
C GLN A 280 -12.48 -5.54 -21.25
N SER A 281 -12.64 -4.22 -21.14
CA SER A 281 -11.70 -3.36 -20.38
C SER A 281 -11.81 -3.55 -18.86
N LEU A 282 -12.99 -3.87 -18.35
CA LEU A 282 -13.22 -4.17 -16.94
C LEU A 282 -12.73 -5.57 -16.59
N ILE A 283 -12.90 -6.54 -17.49
CA ILE A 283 -12.33 -7.90 -17.39
C ILE A 283 -10.82 -7.79 -17.17
N ALA A 284 -10.12 -7.05 -18.04
CA ALA A 284 -8.68 -6.89 -17.95
C ALA A 284 -8.24 -6.30 -16.59
N ARG A 285 -8.92 -5.24 -16.12
CA ARG A 285 -8.63 -4.62 -14.82
C ARG A 285 -8.88 -5.55 -13.64
N VAL A 286 -10.00 -6.26 -13.63
CA VAL A 286 -10.36 -7.20 -12.56
C VAL A 286 -9.35 -8.36 -12.50
N VAL A 287 -9.04 -8.98 -13.63
CA VAL A 287 -8.09 -10.10 -13.72
C VAL A 287 -6.69 -9.66 -13.27
N LEU A 288 -6.22 -8.51 -13.76
CA LEU A 288 -4.90 -7.98 -13.41
C LEU A 288 -4.84 -7.65 -11.91
N GLN A 289 -5.86 -7.00 -11.37
CA GLN A 289 -5.88 -6.64 -9.95
C GLN A 289 -5.97 -7.87 -9.04
N ARG A 290 -6.75 -8.89 -9.41
CA ARG A 290 -6.76 -10.16 -8.66
C ARG A 290 -5.40 -10.83 -8.68
N THR A 291 -4.76 -10.86 -9.85
CA THR A 291 -3.41 -11.40 -10.00
C THR A 291 -2.42 -10.68 -9.10
N HIS A 292 -2.42 -9.35 -9.07
CA HIS A 292 -1.60 -8.58 -8.13
C HIS A 292 -1.90 -8.94 -6.67
N THR A 293 -3.17 -8.96 -6.29
CA THR A 293 -3.60 -9.32 -4.93
C THR A 293 -3.06 -10.68 -4.51
N VAL A 294 -3.19 -11.69 -5.37
CA VAL A 294 -2.66 -13.05 -5.11
C VAL A 294 -1.17 -12.99 -4.82
N TRP A 295 -0.37 -12.41 -5.71
CA TRP A 295 1.08 -12.42 -5.55
C TRP A 295 1.56 -11.57 -4.36
N HIS A 296 0.87 -10.47 -4.04
CA HIS A 296 1.12 -9.73 -2.81
C HIS A 296 0.87 -10.58 -1.55
N LEU A 297 -0.22 -11.34 -1.51
CA LEU A 297 -0.53 -12.24 -0.38
C LEU A 297 0.45 -13.42 -0.30
N LEU A 298 0.80 -14.04 -1.42
CA LEU A 298 1.79 -15.12 -1.46
C LEU A 298 3.17 -14.63 -0.99
N ALA A 299 3.63 -13.47 -1.47
CA ALA A 299 4.87 -12.85 -1.02
C ALA A 299 4.83 -12.49 0.47
N ALA A 300 3.67 -12.08 0.98
CA ALA A 300 3.48 -11.80 2.40
C ALA A 300 3.55 -13.07 3.27
N CYS A 301 2.95 -14.17 2.82
CA CYS A 301 3.08 -15.47 3.46
C CYS A 301 4.54 -15.95 3.49
N CYS A 302 5.35 -15.56 2.49
CA CYS A 302 6.77 -15.87 2.46
C CYS A 302 7.60 -15.10 3.51
N ALA A 303 7.05 -14.03 4.08
CA ALA A 303 7.69 -13.25 5.14
C ALA A 303 7.40 -13.77 6.55
N LEU A 304 6.66 -14.88 6.68
CA LEU A 304 6.34 -15.51 7.96
C LEU A 304 7.47 -16.42 8.44
N ARG A 305 7.49 -16.72 9.75
CA ARG A 305 8.53 -17.57 10.37
C ARG A 305 8.62 -18.97 9.76
N GLN A 306 9.82 -19.55 9.81
CA GLN A 306 10.19 -20.84 9.20
C GLN A 306 9.25 -22.01 9.52
N GLN A 307 8.60 -22.02 10.68
CA GLN A 307 7.68 -23.10 11.07
C GLN A 307 6.38 -23.12 10.26
N VAL A 308 5.89 -21.94 9.83
CA VAL A 308 4.66 -21.82 9.03
C VAL A 308 5.00 -22.04 7.55
N ILE A 309 6.10 -21.46 7.08
CA ILE A 309 6.47 -21.48 5.67
C ILE A 309 6.81 -22.89 5.18
N LYS A 310 7.46 -23.73 6.00
CA LYS A 310 7.81 -25.12 5.65
C LYS A 310 6.60 -25.94 5.16
N LYS A 311 5.40 -25.67 5.69
CA LYS A 311 4.16 -26.37 5.28
C LYS A 311 3.61 -25.88 3.94
N ILE A 312 3.96 -24.66 3.53
CA ILE A 312 3.44 -23.98 2.34
C ILE A 312 4.40 -24.14 1.14
N VAL A 313 5.71 -24.24 1.40
CA VAL A 313 6.77 -24.28 0.37
C VAL A 313 6.52 -25.27 -0.77
N PRO A 314 6.13 -26.54 -0.55
CA PRO A 314 5.92 -27.48 -1.65
C PRO A 314 4.85 -27.00 -2.65
N HIS A 315 3.78 -26.40 -2.14
CA HIS A 315 2.71 -25.86 -2.98
C HIS A 315 3.17 -24.57 -3.68
N LEU A 316 3.90 -23.71 -2.97
CA LEU A 316 4.42 -22.46 -3.51
C LEU A 316 5.41 -22.68 -4.67
N VAL A 317 6.28 -23.69 -4.55
CA VAL A 317 7.20 -24.11 -5.64
C VAL A 317 6.44 -24.53 -6.89
N LEU A 318 5.31 -25.24 -6.75
CA LEU A 318 4.48 -25.59 -7.89
C LEU A 318 3.84 -24.36 -8.53
N LEU A 319 3.37 -23.40 -7.74
CA LEU A 319 2.82 -22.14 -8.23
C LEU A 319 3.89 -21.35 -9.02
N TRP A 320 5.09 -21.19 -8.47
CA TRP A 320 6.20 -20.55 -9.16
C TRP A 320 6.51 -21.23 -10.49
N ARG A 321 6.65 -22.56 -10.49
CA ARG A 321 6.95 -23.32 -11.72
C ARG A 321 5.88 -23.18 -12.80
N ASN A 322 4.62 -22.99 -12.41
CA ASN A 322 3.50 -22.93 -13.35
C ASN A 322 3.38 -21.57 -14.05
N VAL A 323 3.95 -20.51 -13.49
CA VAL A 323 3.92 -19.16 -14.06
C VAL A 323 4.90 -18.99 -15.20
N PHE A 324 6.05 -19.65 -15.10
CA PHE A 324 7.09 -19.55 -16.13
C PHE A 324 6.91 -20.64 -17.19
N SER A 325 7.30 -20.32 -18.43
CA SER A 325 7.23 -21.25 -19.56
C SER A 325 8.01 -22.53 -19.24
N ARG A 326 7.42 -23.70 -19.51
CA ARG A 326 8.00 -24.99 -19.10
C ARG A 326 9.05 -25.51 -20.07
N SER A 327 8.99 -25.05 -21.32
CA SER A 327 9.91 -25.40 -22.39
C SER A 327 10.28 -24.20 -23.24
N GLN A 328 11.40 -24.30 -23.96
CA GLN A 328 11.84 -23.30 -24.94
C GLN A 328 10.80 -23.10 -26.06
N ALA A 329 10.08 -24.16 -26.45
CA ALA A 329 9.01 -24.07 -27.43
C ALA A 329 7.80 -23.28 -26.91
N ASP A 330 7.39 -23.50 -25.65
CA ASP A 330 6.32 -22.72 -25.02
C ASP A 330 6.70 -21.24 -24.91
N PHE A 331 7.98 -20.96 -24.62
CA PHE A 331 8.53 -19.61 -24.55
C PHE A 331 8.50 -18.90 -25.91
N GLU A 332 8.92 -19.58 -26.98
CA GLU A 332 8.87 -19.04 -28.34
C GLU A 332 7.44 -18.81 -28.81
N GLN A 333 6.50 -19.70 -28.44
CA GLN A 333 5.09 -19.52 -28.70
C GLN A 333 4.51 -18.31 -27.94
N GLU A 334 4.88 -18.14 -26.67
CA GLU A 334 4.48 -16.98 -25.86
C GLU A 334 5.02 -15.68 -26.46
N LYS A 335 6.28 -15.68 -26.92
CA LYS A 335 6.92 -14.57 -27.65
C LYS A 335 6.16 -14.15 -28.92
N GLN A 336 5.55 -15.11 -29.62
CA GLN A 336 4.83 -14.86 -30.87
C GLN A 336 3.36 -14.46 -30.67
N ARG A 337 2.84 -14.44 -29.42
CA ARG A 337 1.48 -13.96 -29.16
C ARG A 337 1.39 -12.45 -29.39
N GLU A 338 0.34 -12.00 -30.08
CA GLU A 338 0.15 -10.57 -30.39
C GLU A 338 -0.82 -9.85 -29.43
N ASP A 339 -1.46 -10.56 -28.49
CA ASP A 339 -2.41 -9.95 -27.55
C ASP A 339 -1.71 -9.26 -26.37
N SER A 340 -1.79 -7.93 -26.33
CA SER A 340 -1.21 -7.06 -25.30
C SER A 340 -1.71 -7.40 -23.88
N PHE A 341 -2.98 -7.81 -23.74
CA PHE A 341 -3.53 -8.15 -22.42
C PHE A 341 -2.91 -9.44 -21.87
N THR A 342 -2.84 -10.49 -22.69
CA THR A 342 -2.20 -11.75 -22.32
C THR A 342 -0.73 -11.54 -21.91
N TRP A 343 0.02 -10.72 -22.66
CA TRP A 343 1.38 -10.34 -22.30
C TRP A 343 1.48 -9.63 -20.95
N THR A 344 0.61 -8.64 -20.75
CA THR A 344 0.56 -7.90 -19.49
C THR A 344 0.28 -8.84 -18.33
N LEU A 345 -0.65 -9.79 -18.48
CA LEU A 345 -0.97 -10.77 -17.46
C LEU A 345 0.21 -11.72 -17.16
N SER A 346 0.80 -12.34 -18.19
CA SER A 346 1.98 -13.22 -18.04
C SER A 346 3.14 -12.50 -17.35
N PHE A 347 3.45 -11.28 -17.78
CA PHE A 347 4.51 -10.47 -17.18
C PHE A 347 4.25 -10.18 -15.69
N ASN A 348 3.03 -9.79 -15.34
CA ASN A 348 2.66 -9.51 -13.96
C ASN A 348 2.66 -10.76 -13.08
N GLN A 349 2.28 -11.92 -13.62
CA GLN A 349 2.41 -13.19 -12.90
C GLN A 349 3.88 -13.52 -12.62
N CYS A 350 4.76 -13.40 -13.63
CA CYS A 350 6.19 -13.66 -13.49
C CYS A 350 6.85 -12.73 -12.47
N SER A 351 6.60 -11.42 -12.58
CA SER A 351 7.10 -10.41 -11.64
C SER A 351 6.62 -10.68 -10.21
N GLY A 352 5.33 -11.03 -10.04
CA GLY A 352 4.77 -11.41 -8.75
C GLY A 352 5.39 -12.68 -8.15
N ALA A 353 5.62 -13.70 -8.98
CA ALA A 353 6.30 -14.92 -8.58
C ALA A 353 7.73 -14.60 -8.10
N LEU A 354 8.52 -13.86 -8.87
CA LEU A 354 9.88 -13.44 -8.48
C LEU A 354 9.88 -12.64 -7.17
N CYS A 355 8.93 -11.70 -6.99
CA CYS A 355 8.79 -10.94 -5.75
C CYS A 355 8.56 -11.86 -4.54
N SER A 356 7.67 -12.86 -4.68
CA SER A 356 7.44 -13.84 -3.62
C SER A 356 8.65 -14.76 -3.36
N MET A 357 9.42 -15.09 -4.39
CA MET A 357 10.68 -15.84 -4.25
C MET A 357 11.75 -15.03 -3.52
N ILE A 358 11.91 -13.74 -3.85
CA ILE A 358 12.82 -12.83 -3.12
C ILE A 358 12.41 -12.72 -1.66
N SER A 359 11.11 -12.55 -1.40
CA SER A 359 10.57 -12.52 -0.04
C SER A 359 10.90 -13.83 0.71
N PHE A 360 10.72 -14.98 0.07
CA PHE A 360 11.09 -16.29 0.64
C PHE A 360 12.58 -16.36 0.98
N LEU A 361 13.47 -16.03 0.03
CA LEU A 361 14.91 -16.09 0.23
C LEU A 361 15.35 -15.18 1.38
N ASN A 362 14.92 -13.92 1.40
CA ASN A 362 15.29 -12.97 2.45
C ASN A 362 14.88 -13.41 3.86
N ASN A 363 13.79 -14.17 4.00
CA ASN A 363 13.28 -14.58 5.32
C ASN A 363 13.70 -15.99 5.74
N CYS A 364 14.14 -16.83 4.79
CA CYS A 364 14.64 -18.18 5.08
C CYS A 364 16.16 -18.24 5.23
N SER A 365 16.91 -17.23 4.78
CA SER A 365 18.39 -17.21 4.81
C SER A 365 19.05 -16.94 6.17
N ILE A 366 18.29 -16.78 7.26
CA ILE A 366 18.86 -16.33 8.55
C ILE A 366 19.50 -17.48 9.38
N ASP A 367 19.23 -18.75 9.08
CA ASP A 367 19.85 -19.93 9.74
C ASP A 367 20.55 -20.86 8.73
N VAL A 368 21.33 -20.29 7.81
CA VAL A 368 21.86 -21.00 6.63
C VAL A 368 23.02 -21.95 6.98
N ASP A 369 23.84 -21.67 7.99
CA ASP A 369 25.05 -22.49 8.22
C ASP A 369 24.78 -23.90 8.80
N HIS A 370 23.58 -24.18 9.30
CA HIS A 370 23.20 -25.51 9.81
C HIS A 370 22.11 -26.22 8.99
N LEU A 371 21.54 -25.61 7.94
CA LEU A 371 20.40 -26.18 7.17
C LEU A 371 20.64 -26.39 5.65
N ILE A 372 21.81 -26.05 5.10
CA ILE A 372 22.12 -26.23 3.64
C ILE A 372 22.13 -27.70 3.18
N THR A 373 21.94 -28.68 4.07
CA THR A 373 21.70 -30.08 3.70
C THR A 373 20.29 -30.37 3.18
N ASP A 374 19.31 -29.46 3.35
CA ASP A 374 17.93 -29.67 2.87
C ASP A 374 17.79 -29.24 1.39
N ASP A 375 17.53 -30.20 0.49
CA ASP A 375 17.23 -29.97 -0.95
C ASP A 375 16.09 -28.97 -1.20
N SER A 376 15.25 -28.72 -0.17
CA SER A 376 14.12 -27.80 -0.22
C SER A 376 14.48 -26.32 -0.41
N LEU A 377 15.70 -25.88 -0.07
CA LEU A 377 16.15 -24.48 -0.17
C LEU A 377 17.02 -24.19 -1.40
N LYS A 378 17.75 -25.19 -1.91
CA LYS A 378 18.53 -25.07 -3.16
C LYS A 378 17.62 -24.86 -4.36
N LEU A 379 16.50 -25.59 -4.42
CA LEU A 379 15.57 -25.54 -5.54
C LEU A 379 14.96 -24.14 -5.76
N PRO A 380 14.41 -23.43 -4.75
CA PRO A 380 13.92 -22.05 -4.91
C PRO A 380 14.97 -21.05 -5.39
N THR A 381 16.21 -21.15 -4.91
CA THR A 381 17.31 -20.23 -5.28
C THR A 381 17.70 -20.42 -6.74
N THR A 382 17.89 -21.67 -7.18
CA THR A 382 18.19 -22.00 -8.58
C THR A 382 17.04 -21.62 -9.49
N MET A 383 15.79 -21.87 -9.08
CA MET A 383 14.62 -21.42 -9.82
C MET A 383 14.59 -19.90 -9.93
N PHE A 384 14.87 -19.14 -8.87
CA PHE A 384 14.85 -17.68 -8.92
C PHE A 384 15.83 -17.15 -9.98
N CYS A 385 17.09 -17.60 -9.94
CA CYS A 385 18.10 -17.17 -10.91
C CYS A 385 17.69 -17.50 -12.35
N LEU A 386 17.31 -18.75 -12.63
CA LEU A 386 16.90 -19.17 -13.97
C LEU A 386 15.71 -18.35 -14.50
N ARG A 387 14.68 -18.18 -13.67
CA ARG A 387 13.45 -17.49 -14.06
C ARG A 387 13.61 -15.97 -14.16
N LEU A 388 14.53 -15.37 -13.40
CA LEU A 388 14.92 -13.98 -13.58
C LEU A 388 15.53 -13.77 -14.96
N TYR A 389 16.46 -14.65 -15.39
CA TYR A 389 17.04 -14.57 -16.73
C TYR A 389 15.98 -14.74 -17.83
N GLU A 390 15.07 -15.70 -17.69
CA GLU A 390 13.96 -15.87 -18.63
C GLU A 390 13.05 -14.64 -18.73
N LEU A 391 12.71 -14.02 -17.59
CA LEU A 391 11.93 -12.78 -17.59
C LEU A 391 12.68 -11.64 -18.29
N LEU A 392 13.98 -11.49 -18.02
CA LEU A 392 14.81 -10.49 -18.65
C LEU A 392 14.90 -10.68 -20.17
N LEU A 393 14.85 -11.93 -20.66
CA LEU A 393 14.82 -12.26 -22.09
C LEU A 393 13.48 -11.97 -22.78
N LEU A 394 12.37 -11.89 -22.03
CA LEU A 394 11.05 -11.51 -22.56
C LEU A 394 10.93 -10.00 -22.80
N ILE A 395 11.76 -9.18 -22.13
CA ILE A 395 11.74 -7.73 -22.27
C ILE A 395 12.39 -7.35 -23.62
N PRO A 396 11.70 -6.64 -24.53
CA PRO A 396 12.29 -6.18 -25.78
C PRO A 396 13.56 -5.37 -25.53
N ILE A 397 14.62 -5.60 -26.30
CA ILE A 397 15.92 -4.91 -26.18
C ILE A 397 15.77 -3.36 -26.19
N LYS A 398 14.78 -2.84 -26.93
CA LYS A 398 14.44 -1.40 -26.95
C LYS A 398 14.05 -0.81 -25.59
N PHE A 399 13.49 -1.63 -24.69
CA PHE A 399 13.14 -1.22 -23.32
C PHE A 399 14.38 -1.13 -22.43
N TYR A 400 15.42 -1.95 -22.67
CA TYR A 400 16.69 -1.85 -21.97
C TYR A 400 17.47 -0.59 -22.36
N GLU A 401 17.48 -0.20 -23.64
CA GLU A 401 18.16 1.03 -24.08
C GLU A 401 17.63 2.27 -23.36
N HIS A 402 16.32 2.34 -23.12
CA HIS A 402 15.70 3.47 -22.45
C HIS A 402 15.96 3.46 -20.92
N LEU A 403 15.98 2.29 -20.28
CA LEU A 403 16.37 2.14 -18.86
C LEU A 403 17.87 2.37 -18.65
N TYR A 404 18.72 1.98 -19.59
CA TYR A 404 20.16 2.23 -19.55
C TYR A 404 20.48 3.71 -19.72
N GLN A 405 19.76 4.42 -20.60
CA GLN A 405 19.83 5.89 -20.70
C GLN A 405 19.47 6.58 -19.37
N LEU A 406 18.43 6.11 -18.68
CA LEU A 406 18.04 6.61 -17.35
C LEU A 406 19.08 6.31 -16.26
N LEU A 407 19.79 5.19 -16.33
CA LEU A 407 20.89 4.85 -15.43
C LEU A 407 22.16 5.67 -15.71
N THR A 408 22.48 5.95 -16.98
CA THR A 408 23.62 6.82 -17.34
C THR A 408 23.41 8.29 -17.00
N ILE A 409 22.15 8.73 -16.78
CA ILE A 409 21.84 10.08 -16.28
C ILE A 409 22.04 10.18 -14.75
N ILE A 410 22.19 9.06 -14.04
CA ILE A 410 22.45 9.04 -12.59
C ILE A 410 23.96 9.14 -12.29
N ASP A 411 24.81 8.85 -13.28
CA ASP A 411 26.29 8.93 -13.16
C ASP A 411 26.89 10.18 -13.82
N ALA A 412 26.07 11.18 -14.18
CA ALA A 412 26.49 12.52 -14.62
C ALA A 412 25.81 13.60 -13.77
#